data_AF-A0A853JUQ5-F1
#
_entry.id   AF-A0A853JUQ5-F1
#
_cell.length_a   1.000
_cell.length_b   1.000
_cell.length_c   1.000
_cell.angle_alpha   90.00
_cell.angle_beta   90.00
_cell.angle_gamma   90.00
#
_symmetry.space_group_name_H-M   'P 1'
#
loop_
_entity.id
_entity.type
_entity.pdbx_description
1 polymer ?
#
loop_
_entity_poly.entity_id
_entity_poly.type
_entity_poly.pdbx_seq_one_letter_code
_entity_poly.pdbx_strand_id
1 'polypeptide(L)'
;MFNNANRTFDQLRNYAVEKSAGEYLIFLDSTVKPENKQWLSELVNETIDNNTGLVGGKILDNKKRVLNAGMWFEFDTQEVHYTHRGCQADNIGYYYRLVLPQNVFAVSDECMLIKKIFLNK
;
A
#
# COMPACT_ATOMS: atom_id res chain seq x y z
N MET A 1 -29.16 -1.14 -12.47
CA MET A 1 -28.59 -2.01 -11.41
C MET A 1 -27.27 -2.57 -11.91
N PHE A 2 -26.18 -2.36 -11.19
CA PHE A 2 -24.86 -2.89 -11.57
C PHE A 2 -24.81 -4.38 -11.26
N ASN A 3 -24.67 -5.22 -12.29
CA ASN A 3 -24.61 -6.67 -12.15
C ASN A 3 -23.14 -7.12 -12.04
N ASN A 4 -22.69 -7.41 -10.81
CA ASN A 4 -21.31 -7.79 -10.50
C ASN A 4 -21.02 -9.29 -10.68
N ALA A 5 -22.01 -10.11 -11.05
CA ALA A 5 -21.92 -11.57 -10.97
C ALA A 5 -20.87 -12.22 -11.89
N ASN A 6 -20.39 -11.53 -12.94
CA ASN A 6 -19.46 -12.06 -13.94
C ASN A 6 -18.18 -11.23 -14.15
N ARG A 7 -17.81 -10.36 -13.20
CA ARG A 7 -16.60 -9.51 -13.34
C ARG A 7 -15.42 -10.03 -12.53
N THR A 8 -14.21 -9.89 -13.06
CA THR A 8 -12.98 -10.11 -12.30
C THR A 8 -12.78 -9.00 -11.26
N PHE A 9 -11.96 -9.26 -10.23
CA PHE A 9 -11.60 -8.24 -9.24
C PHE A 9 -10.99 -6.98 -9.89
N ASP A 10 -10.17 -7.16 -10.92
CA ASP A 10 -9.54 -6.05 -11.65
C ASP A 10 -10.59 -5.20 -12.39
N GLN A 11 -11.59 -5.84 -13.01
CA GLN A 11 -12.68 -5.12 -13.68
C GLN A 11 -13.52 -4.31 -12.68
N LEU A 12 -13.75 -4.83 -11.47
CA LEU A 12 -14.44 -4.11 -10.40
C LEU A 12 -13.61 -2.93 -9.89
N ARG A 13 -12.30 -3.11 -9.72
CA ARG A 13 -11.36 -2.06 -9.33
C ARG A 13 -11.31 -0.93 -10.36
N ASN A 14 -11.14 -1.25 -11.64
CA ASN A 14 -11.11 -0.25 -12.71
C ASN A 14 -12.43 0.51 -12.81
N TYR A 15 -13.56 -0.20 -12.70
CA TYR A 15 -14.87 0.43 -12.66
C TYR A 15 -15.01 1.39 -11.45
N ALA A 16 -14.53 1.00 -10.27
CA ALA A 16 -14.53 1.87 -9.10
C ALA A 16 -13.63 3.10 -9.27
N VAL A 17 -12.46 2.95 -9.89
CA VAL A 17 -11.55 4.04 -10.27
C VAL A 17 -12.27 5.04 -11.17
N GLU A 18 -12.98 4.59 -12.20
CA GLU A 18 -13.74 5.46 -13.10
C GLU A 18 -14.85 6.24 -12.36
N LYS A 19 -15.52 5.62 -11.39
CA LYS A 19 -16.63 6.22 -10.64
C LYS A 19 -16.21 7.11 -9.47
N SER A 20 -14.95 7.01 -9.04
CA SER A 20 -14.41 7.83 -7.96
C SER A 20 -14.24 9.31 -8.39
N ALA A 21 -14.47 10.24 -7.47
CA ALA A 21 -14.25 11.69 -7.70
C ALA A 21 -13.02 12.25 -6.97
N GLY A 22 -12.39 11.44 -6.12
CA GLY A 22 -11.23 11.86 -5.33
C GLY A 22 -9.96 12.03 -6.18
N GLU A 23 -9.11 12.96 -5.76
CA GLU A 23 -7.76 13.13 -6.30
C GLU A 23 -6.86 11.92 -5.97
N TYR A 24 -7.07 11.33 -4.80
CA TYR A 24 -6.39 10.14 -4.31
C TYR A 24 -7.35 8.96 -4.30
N LEU A 25 -6.84 7.81 -4.71
CA LEU A 25 -7.53 6.53 -4.61
C LEU A 25 -6.81 5.67 -3.58
N ILE A 26 -7.59 5.02 -2.72
CA ILE A 26 -7.09 4.06 -1.75
C ILE A 26 -7.66 2.68 -2.08
N PHE A 27 -6.77 1.72 -2.29
CA PHE A 27 -7.09 0.30 -2.28
C PHE A 27 -6.82 -0.22 -0.87
N LEU A 28 -7.83 -0.84 -0.29
CA LEU A 28 -7.76 -1.39 1.05
C LEU A 28 -8.39 -2.77 1.04
N ASP A 29 -7.60 -3.77 1.36
CA ASP A 29 -8.09 -5.14 1.42
C ASP A 29 -9.00 -5.35 2.64
N SER A 30 -10.01 -6.21 2.49
CA SER A 30 -10.98 -6.50 3.56
C SER A 30 -10.37 -7.16 4.81
N THR A 31 -9.16 -7.72 4.69
CA THR A 31 -8.43 -8.38 5.79
C THR A 31 -7.62 -7.41 6.64
N VAL A 32 -7.42 -6.17 6.19
CA VAL A 32 -6.66 -5.16 6.92
C VAL A 32 -7.57 -4.13 7.57
N LYS A 33 -7.11 -3.54 8.66
CA LYS A 33 -7.80 -2.44 9.34
C LYS A 33 -6.79 -1.39 9.78
N PRO A 34 -7.15 -0.09 9.75
CA PRO A 34 -6.31 0.95 10.30
C PRO A 34 -6.00 0.75 11.78
N GLU A 35 -4.75 0.99 12.17
CA GLU A 35 -4.32 0.93 13.57
C GLU A 35 -4.65 2.22 14.34
N ASN A 36 -4.60 3.36 13.66
CA ASN A 36 -4.87 4.67 14.22
C ASN A 36 -5.85 5.46 13.33
N LYS A 37 -6.31 6.62 13.80
CA LYS A 37 -7.26 7.46 13.06
C LYS A 37 -6.60 8.32 11.97
N GLN A 38 -5.28 8.49 12.05
CA GLN A 38 -4.47 9.36 11.22
C GLN A 38 -3.90 8.65 9.98
N TRP A 39 -4.06 7.33 9.87
CA TRP A 39 -3.46 6.47 8.85
C TRP A 39 -3.58 7.03 7.42
N LEU A 40 -4.76 7.55 7.05
CA LEU A 40 -4.99 8.06 5.71
C LEU A 40 -4.27 9.39 5.49
N SER A 41 -4.26 10.26 6.51
CA SER A 41 -3.51 11.52 6.47
C SER A 41 -2.01 11.26 6.39
N GLU A 42 -1.50 10.25 7.08
CA GLU A 42 -0.10 9.82 6.99
C GLU A 42 0.25 9.39 5.56
N LEU A 43 -0.57 8.53 4.93
CA LEU A 43 -0.35 8.11 3.54
C LEU A 43 -0.41 9.28 2.55
N VAL A 44 -1.34 10.22 2.73
CA VAL A 44 -1.46 11.40 1.86
C VAL A 44 -0.27 12.34 2.03
N ASN A 45 0.25 12.51 3.24
CA ASN A 45 1.42 13.37 3.50
C ASN A 45 2.67 12.92 2.73
N GLU A 46 2.85 11.62 2.53
CA GLU A 46 3.97 11.08 1.72
C GLU A 46 3.87 11.43 0.23
N THR A 47 2.74 11.98 -0.22
CA THR A 47 2.53 12.37 -1.62
C THR A 47 2.76 13.86 -1.92
N ILE A 48 3.15 14.63 -0.91
CA ILE A 48 3.33 16.09 -1.03
C ILE A 48 4.40 16.45 -2.08
N ASP A 49 5.44 15.63 -2.25
CA ASP A 49 6.56 15.91 -3.17
C ASP A 49 6.18 15.87 -4.67
N ASN A 50 4.93 15.58 -5.06
CA ASN A 50 4.47 15.39 -6.45
C ASN A 50 5.20 14.30 -7.27
N ASN A 51 6.39 13.87 -6.89
CA ASN A 51 7.15 12.77 -7.49
C ASN A 51 6.71 11.40 -6.96
N THR A 52 6.05 11.34 -5.81
CA THR A 52 5.53 10.09 -5.24
C THR A 52 4.27 9.64 -5.97
N GLY A 53 4.39 8.57 -6.76
CA GLY A 53 3.29 7.98 -7.51
C GLY A 53 2.36 7.10 -6.68
N LEU A 54 2.94 6.25 -5.83
CA LEU A 54 2.26 5.29 -4.97
C LEU A 54 2.81 5.35 -3.53
N VAL A 55 1.94 5.09 -2.56
CA VAL A 55 2.29 4.96 -1.14
C VAL A 55 1.62 3.71 -0.59
N GLY A 56 2.39 2.89 0.15
CA GLY A 56 1.90 1.67 0.79
C GLY A 56 1.83 1.80 2.31
N GLY A 57 0.86 1.13 2.92
CA GLY A 57 0.80 0.98 4.37
C GLY A 57 1.72 -0.15 4.88
N LYS A 58 2.22 0.00 6.11
CA LYS A 58 2.87 -1.12 6.84
C LYS A 58 1.80 -2.06 7.37
N ILE A 59 1.80 -3.30 6.89
CA ILE A 59 0.85 -4.34 7.25
C ILE A 59 1.42 -5.20 8.37
N LEU A 60 0.60 -5.38 9.42
CA LEU A 60 0.94 -6.16 10.59
C LEU A 60 -0.01 -7.36 10.74
N ASP A 61 0.49 -8.44 11.31
CA ASP A 61 -0.36 -9.53 11.78
C ASP A 61 -1.01 -9.21 13.15
N ASN A 62 -1.86 -10.12 13.61
CA ASN A 62 -2.54 -10.01 14.90
C ASN A 62 -1.59 -10.02 16.12
N LYS A 63 -0.33 -10.40 15.95
CA LYS A 63 0.73 -10.41 16.96
C LYS A 63 1.68 -9.23 16.81
N LYS A 64 1.32 -8.20 16.03
CA LYS A 64 2.13 -7.00 15.78
C LYS A 64 3.48 -7.30 15.11
N ARG A 65 3.56 -8.38 14.33
CA ARG A 65 4.70 -8.65 13.46
C ARG A 65 4.43 -8.09 12.08
N VAL A 66 5.46 -7.53 11.46
CA VAL A 66 5.37 -7.02 10.09
C VAL A 66 5.14 -8.17 9.12
N LEU A 67 4.09 -8.07 8.32
CA LEU A 67 3.83 -8.92 7.17
C LEU A 67 4.45 -8.31 5.91
N ASN A 68 4.29 -7.00 5.74
CA ASN A 68 4.72 -6.25 4.57
C ASN A 68 4.91 -4.77 4.94
N ALA A 69 6.02 -4.16 4.53
CA ALA A 69 6.28 -2.72 4.64
C ALA A 69 6.83 -2.16 3.32
N GLY A 70 6.36 -2.73 2.20
CA GLY A 70 6.92 -2.60 0.87
C GLY A 70 7.70 -3.84 0.44
N MET A 71 8.12 -3.85 -0.82
CA MET A 71 8.84 -4.96 -1.44
C MET A 71 10.18 -4.49 -2.00
N TRP A 72 11.17 -5.39 -1.92
CA TRP A 72 12.45 -5.29 -2.62
C TRP A 72 12.61 -6.50 -3.55
N PHE A 73 13.40 -6.29 -4.59
CA PHE A 73 13.64 -7.27 -5.63
C PHE A 73 15.13 -7.61 -5.60
N GLU A 74 15.43 -8.89 -5.43
CA GLU A 74 16.78 -9.43 -5.50
C GLU A 74 17.06 -9.77 -6.98
N PHE A 75 17.91 -8.97 -7.63
CA PHE A 75 18.09 -9.06 -9.08
C PHE A 75 18.73 -10.38 -9.53
N ASP A 76 19.63 -10.94 -8.72
CA ASP A 76 20.36 -12.16 -9.06
C ASP A 76 19.47 -13.40 -8.98
N THR A 77 18.58 -13.45 -7.99
CA THR A 77 17.66 -14.59 -7.77
C THR A 77 16.29 -14.39 -8.41
N GLN A 78 15.98 -13.15 -8.84
CA GLN A 78 14.66 -12.72 -9.30
C GLN A 78 13.56 -12.90 -8.25
N GLU A 79 13.94 -12.89 -6.98
CA GLU A 79 13.00 -13.06 -5.88
C GLU A 79 12.42 -11.71 -5.43
N VAL A 80 11.13 -11.72 -5.11
CA VAL A 80 10.46 -10.59 -4.48
C VAL A 80 10.36 -10.87 -2.98
N HIS A 81 10.84 -9.93 -2.19
CA HIS A 81 10.87 -10.05 -0.76
C HIS A 81 10.08 -8.91 -0.12
N TYR A 82 9.24 -9.25 0.86
CA TYR A 82 8.57 -8.27 1.71
C TYR A 82 9.57 -7.70 2.72
N THR A 83 9.71 -6.38 2.75
CA THR A 83 10.64 -5.71 3.65
C THR A 83 10.23 -5.94 5.10
N HIS A 84 11.22 -6.17 5.96
CA HIS A 84 11.06 -6.33 7.41
C HIS A 84 10.10 -7.43 7.87
N ARG A 85 9.74 -8.38 6.99
CA ARG A 85 8.81 -9.47 7.32
C ARG A 85 9.27 -10.25 8.56
N GLY A 86 8.36 -10.41 9.51
CA GLY A 86 8.60 -11.12 10.77
C GLY A 86 9.15 -10.26 11.92
N CYS A 87 9.62 -9.04 11.65
CA CYS A 87 10.05 -8.11 12.70
C CYS A 87 8.87 -7.67 13.57
N GLN A 88 9.12 -7.42 14.86
CA GLN A 88 8.15 -6.78 15.75
C GLN A 88 7.96 -5.31 15.36
N ALA A 89 6.72 -4.82 15.40
CA ALA A 89 6.38 -3.48 14.94
C ALA A 89 6.98 -2.34 15.79
N ASP A 90 7.32 -2.62 17.05
CA ASP A 90 7.97 -1.71 18.01
C ASP A 90 9.50 -1.69 17.89
N ASN A 91 10.08 -2.58 17.08
CA ASN A 91 11.50 -2.56 16.80
C ASN A 91 11.82 -1.36 15.88
N ILE A 92 12.90 -0.65 16.18
CA ILE A 92 13.38 0.45 15.34
C ILE A 92 13.98 -0.05 14.01
N GLY A 93 14.44 -1.31 13.97
CA GLY A 93 15.11 -1.89 12.84
C GLY A 93 16.48 -1.25 12.55
N TYR A 94 17.13 -1.72 11.49
CA TYR A 94 18.39 -1.15 11.04
C TYR A 94 18.21 0.31 10.61
N TYR A 95 18.94 1.25 11.22
CA TYR A 95 18.88 2.69 10.93
C TYR A 95 17.45 3.26 10.91
N TYR A 96 16.60 2.86 11.88
CA TYR A 96 15.21 3.35 12.02
C TYR A 96 14.29 3.05 10.83
N ARG A 97 14.73 2.23 9.88
CA ARG A 97 13.97 1.91 8.67
C ARG A 97 12.59 1.33 9.00
N LEU A 98 12.47 0.52 10.05
CA LEU A 98 11.18 -0.10 10.36
C LEU A 98 10.08 0.89 10.80
N VAL A 99 10.47 2.07 11.27
CA VAL A 99 9.55 3.07 11.84
C VAL A 99 9.45 4.36 11.03
N LEU A 100 10.35 4.58 10.07
CA LEU A 100 10.34 5.76 9.19
C LEU A 100 9.77 5.42 7.80
N PRO A 101 9.14 6.39 7.11
CA PRO A 101 8.80 6.25 5.69
C PRO A 101 10.05 5.94 4.84
N GLN A 102 9.88 5.13 3.80
CA GLN A 102 10.96 4.70 2.93
C GLN A 102 10.51 4.58 1.48
N ASN A 103 11.46 4.81 0.58
CA ASN A 103 11.32 4.41 -0.82
C ASN A 103 11.57 2.91 -0.97
N VAL A 104 10.66 2.24 -1.67
CA VAL A 104 10.66 0.80 -1.93
C VAL A 104 10.41 0.56 -3.43
N PHE A 105 10.71 -0.65 -3.92
CA PHE A 105 10.52 -0.96 -5.35
C PHE A 105 9.05 -1.21 -5.71
N ALA A 106 8.28 -1.79 -4.79
CA ALA A 106 6.86 -1.99 -4.98
C ALA A 106 6.11 -1.96 -3.63
N VAL A 107 4.81 -1.74 -3.73
CA VAL A 107 3.85 -1.85 -2.62
C VAL A 107 2.77 -2.83 -3.03
N SER A 108 2.17 -3.51 -2.06
CA SER A 108 1.02 -4.38 -2.32
C SER A 108 -0.27 -3.59 -2.36
N ASP A 109 -1.32 -4.21 -2.88
CA ASP A 109 -2.69 -3.67 -2.94
C ASP A 109 -3.47 -3.83 -1.62
N GLU A 110 -2.86 -4.41 -0.58
CA GLU A 110 -3.47 -4.60 0.74
C GLU A 110 -3.81 -3.25 1.40
N CYS A 111 -2.91 -2.26 1.24
CA CYS A 111 -3.15 -0.87 1.62
C CYS A 111 -2.31 0.03 0.71
N MET A 112 -2.89 0.51 -0.39
CA MET A 112 -2.19 1.26 -1.44
C MET A 112 -2.92 2.55 -1.78
N LEU A 113 -2.23 3.67 -1.65
CA LEU A 113 -2.68 4.99 -2.07
C LEU A 113 -2.00 5.39 -3.37
N ILE A 114 -2.77 5.88 -4.33
CA ILE A 114 -2.28 6.36 -5.63
C ILE A 114 -2.98 7.66 -6.01
N LYS A 115 -2.24 8.63 -6.56
CA LYS A 115 -2.86 9.81 -7.18
C LYS A 115 -3.55 9.37 -8.46
N LYS A 116 -4.84 9.70 -8.62
CA LYS A 116 -5.65 9.30 -9.78
C LYS A 116 -5.03 9.74 -11.11
N ILE A 117 -4.27 10.84 -11.10
CA ILE A 117 -3.58 11.38 -12.28
C ILE A 117 -2.65 10.34 -12.94
N PHE A 118 -2.10 9.40 -12.17
CA PHE A 118 -1.16 8.40 -12.68
C PHE A 118 -1.84 7.20 -13.34
N LEU A 119 -3.17 7.05 -13.24
CA LEU A 119 -3.92 5.95 -13.83
C LEU A 119 -4.54 6.30 -15.20
N ASN A 120 -4.60 7.57 -15.58
CA ASN A 120 -5.30 8.04 -16.79
C ASN A 120 -4.36 8.20 -18.01
N LYS A 121 -3.44 7.26 -18.24
CA LYS A 121 -2.60 7.24 -19.44
C LYS A 121 -3.11 6.24 -20.47
#